data_AF-A0A2D5V9T6-F1
#
_entry.id   AF-A0A2D5V9T6-F1
#
_cell.length_a   1.000
_cell.length_b   1.000
_cell.length_c   1.000
_cell.angle_alpha   90.00
_cell.angle_beta   90.00
_cell.angle_gamma   90.00
#
_symmetry.space_group_name_H-M   'P 1'
#
loop_
_entity.id
_entity.type
_entity.pdbx_description
1 polymer ?
#
loop_
_entity_poly.entity_id
_entity_poly.type
_entity_poly.pdbx_seq_one_letter_code
_entity_poly.pdbx_strand_id
1 'polypeptide(L)'
;MQRSYYVVRSRKSEETVDDLHQISMGCDNHPDTYGFLWVDAQNRPHYMQFIFDEVMLEWFPEHGVRLRQTNRNLPESDQGVGRFKGSRTIEDHTDDALLQHLLKRMCNSEFPAEWEEPIRSRFLG
;
A
#
# COMPACT_ATOMS: atom_id res chain seq x y z
N MET A 1 11.50 -10.14 -11.12
CA MET A 1 11.31 -11.12 -10.03
C MET A 1 9.91 -10.93 -9.47
N GLN A 2 9.25 -12.04 -9.14
CA GLN A 2 7.93 -12.09 -8.50
C GLN A 2 8.06 -11.68 -7.04
N ARG A 3 7.24 -10.75 -6.54
CA ARG A 3 7.29 -10.30 -5.14
C ARG A 3 6.69 -11.37 -4.25
N SER A 4 7.36 -11.69 -3.15
CA SER A 4 6.86 -12.66 -2.17
C SER A 4 6.67 -11.95 -0.83
N TYR A 5 5.39 -11.80 -0.44
CA TYR A 5 5.00 -11.11 0.78
C TYR A 5 4.90 -12.05 1.97
N TYR A 6 5.26 -11.56 3.16
CA TYR A 6 5.11 -12.26 4.43
C TYR A 6 4.53 -11.33 5.51
N VAL A 7 3.79 -11.90 6.46
CA VAL A 7 3.23 -11.14 7.59
C VAL A 7 4.34 -10.79 8.59
N VAL A 8 4.45 -9.51 8.90
CA VAL A 8 5.33 -9.00 9.96
C VAL A 8 4.57 -9.06 11.28
N ARG A 9 4.95 -9.99 12.16
CA ARG A 9 4.40 -10.08 13.51
C ARG A 9 5.24 -9.25 14.47
N SER A 10 4.64 -8.21 15.05
CA SER A 10 5.27 -7.39 16.08
C SER A 10 4.27 -7.11 17.20
N ARG A 11 4.75 -6.73 18.40
CA ARG A 11 3.82 -6.33 19.48
C ARG A 11 2.91 -5.16 19.10
N LYS A 12 3.29 -4.34 18.13
CA LYS A 12 2.48 -3.22 17.62
C LYS A 12 1.38 -3.66 16.65
N SER A 13 1.50 -4.81 15.99
CA SER A 13 0.48 -5.32 15.06
C SER A 13 -0.72 -5.95 15.78
N GLU A 14 -0.70 -5.99 17.11
CA GLU A 14 -1.82 -6.46 17.94
C GLU A 14 -2.69 -5.30 18.46
N GLU A 15 -2.32 -4.05 18.17
CA GLU A 15 -3.11 -2.87 18.55
C GLU A 15 -4.28 -2.69 17.59
N THR A 16 -5.48 -2.61 18.17
CA THR A 16 -6.71 -2.28 17.45
C THR A 16 -6.95 -0.78 17.53
N VAL A 17 -7.24 -0.15 16.39
CA VAL A 17 -7.65 1.26 16.29
C VAL A 17 -9.01 1.29 15.59
N ASP A 18 -10.00 1.91 16.21
CA ASP A 18 -11.37 2.01 15.68
C ASP A 18 -11.95 0.64 15.26
N ASP A 19 -11.79 -0.38 16.11
CA ASP A 19 -12.20 -1.78 15.88
C ASP A 19 -11.49 -2.49 14.71
N LEU A 20 -10.48 -1.87 14.11
CA LEU A 20 -9.64 -2.44 13.06
C LEU A 20 -8.26 -2.83 13.60
N HIS A 21 -7.82 -4.03 13.24
CA HIS A 21 -6.45 -4.47 13.48
C HIS A 21 -5.63 -4.31 12.20
N GLN A 22 -4.36 -3.92 12.34
CA GLN A 22 -3.47 -3.73 11.21
C GLN A 22 -2.60 -4.97 10.97
N ILE A 23 -2.71 -5.56 9.80
CA ILE A 23 -1.80 -6.58 9.30
C ILE A 23 -0.71 -5.90 8.47
N SER A 24 0.52 -5.98 8.94
CA SER A 24 1.70 -5.49 8.22
C SER A 24 2.35 -6.61 7.42
N MET A 25 2.74 -6.32 6.17
CA MET A 25 3.43 -7.26 5.29
C MET A 25 4.73 -6.65 4.78
N GLY A 26 5.80 -7.44 4.86
CA GLY A 26 7.08 -7.16 4.21
C GLY A 26 7.20 -7.94 2.90
N CYS A 27 8.20 -7.60 2.09
CA CYS A 27 8.51 -8.29 0.83
C CYS A 27 9.97 -8.73 0.81
N ASP A 28 10.21 -10.05 0.74
CA ASP A 28 11.55 -10.64 0.93
C ASP A 28 12.59 -10.15 -0.10
N ASN A 29 12.15 -9.90 -1.33
CA ASN A 29 13.03 -9.57 -2.45
C ASN A 29 12.95 -8.11 -2.90
N HIS A 30 12.16 -7.29 -2.22
CA HIS A 30 12.04 -5.85 -2.49
C HIS A 30 11.87 -5.09 -1.16
N PRO A 31 12.96 -4.63 -0.53
CA PRO A 31 12.93 -4.05 0.82
C PRO A 31 12.16 -2.72 0.92
N ASP A 32 11.93 -2.04 -0.20
CA ASP A 32 11.12 -0.81 -0.27
C ASP A 32 9.67 -1.10 -0.66
N THR A 33 9.22 -2.35 -0.52
CA THR A 33 7.84 -2.77 -0.80
C THR A 33 7.18 -3.31 0.45
N TYR A 34 6.01 -2.75 0.77
CA TYR A 34 5.25 -3.08 1.98
C TYR A 34 3.77 -3.19 1.67
N GLY A 35 3.05 -3.97 2.48
CA GLY A 35 1.60 -4.07 2.43
C GLY A 35 1.01 -3.83 3.81
N PHE A 36 -0.13 -3.15 3.85
CA PHE A 36 -0.89 -2.92 5.08
C PHE A 36 -2.36 -3.20 4.80
N LEU A 37 -2.97 -4.03 5.66
CA LEU A 37 -4.40 -4.31 5.63
C LEU A 37 -4.98 -3.90 6.98
N TRP A 38 -6.06 -3.14 6.97
CA TRP A 38 -6.86 -2.85 8.15
C TRP A 38 -8.13 -3.67 8.08
N VAL A 39 -8.32 -4.52 9.07
CA VAL A 39 -9.29 -5.61 9.04
C VAL A 39 -10.09 -5.65 10.33
N ASP A 40 -11.37 -5.99 10.24
CA ASP A 40 -12.23 -6.13 11.42
C ASP A 40 -11.96 -7.43 12.18
N ALA A 41 -12.66 -7.64 13.29
CA ALA A 41 -12.55 -8.87 14.10
C ALA A 41 -12.95 -10.16 13.36
N GLN A 42 -13.47 -10.07 12.12
CA GLN A 42 -13.75 -11.21 11.25
C GLN A 42 -12.77 -11.29 10.06
N ASN A 43 -11.63 -10.60 10.15
CA ASN A 43 -10.58 -10.55 9.13
C ASN A 43 -11.05 -9.99 7.77
N ARG A 44 -12.10 -9.17 7.74
CA ARG A 44 -12.56 -8.55 6.49
C ARG A 44 -11.81 -7.23 6.26
N PRO A 45 -11.21 -7.00 5.08
CA PRO A 45 -10.52 -5.74 4.81
C PRO A 45 -11.49 -4.57 4.71
N HIS A 46 -11.19 -3.50 5.46
CA HIS A 46 -11.83 -2.18 5.36
C HIS A 46 -10.95 -1.17 4.65
N TYR A 47 -9.64 -1.37 4.68
CA TYR A 47 -8.68 -0.55 3.95
C TYR A 47 -7.44 -1.37 3.63
N MET A 48 -6.86 -1.18 2.44
CA MET A 48 -5.60 -1.81 2.04
C MET A 48 -4.68 -0.81 1.36
N GLN A 49 -3.39 -0.90 1.66
CA GLN A 49 -2.36 -0.07 1.05
C GLN A 49 -1.15 -0.94 0.70
N PHE A 50 -0.69 -0.86 -0.55
CA PHE A 50 0.55 -1.45 -1.01
C PHE A 50 1.50 -0.35 -1.47
N ILE A 51 2.66 -0.29 -0.83
CA ILE A 51 3.69 0.70 -1.11
C ILE A 51 4.73 0.06 -2.01
N PHE A 52 5.02 0.72 -3.13
CA PHE A 52 6.09 0.39 -4.05
C PHE A 52 7.02 1.59 -4.14
N ASP A 53 8.04 1.63 -3.29
CA ASP A 53 8.93 2.80 -3.15
C ASP A 53 8.10 4.05 -2.77
N GLU A 54 8.00 5.06 -3.64
CA GLU A 54 7.25 6.29 -3.37
C GLU A 54 5.82 6.30 -3.92
N VAL A 55 5.39 5.19 -4.54
CA VAL A 55 4.06 5.06 -5.14
C VAL A 55 3.24 4.07 -4.34
N MET A 56 2.00 4.44 -4.00
CA MET A 56 1.10 3.65 -3.18
C MET A 56 -0.14 3.29 -3.99
N LEU A 57 -0.55 2.04 -3.87
CA LEU A 57 -1.79 1.51 -4.39
C LEU A 57 -2.74 1.27 -3.20
N GLU A 58 -3.83 2.00 -3.17
CA GLU A 58 -4.79 1.98 -2.07
C GLU A 58 -6.11 1.37 -2.52
N TRP A 59 -6.83 0.70 -1.61
CA TRP A 59 -8.20 0.27 -1.85
C TRP A 59 -9.08 0.59 -0.65
N PHE A 60 -10.24 1.20 -0.93
CA PHE A 60 -11.32 1.45 0.03
C PHE A 60 -12.66 0.96 -0.54
N PRO A 61 -13.60 0.47 0.29
CA PRO A 61 -14.93 0.06 -0.15
C PRO A 61 -15.68 1.14 -0.93
N GLU A 62 -15.57 2.40 -0.51
CA GLU A 62 -16.33 3.52 -1.07
C GLU A 62 -15.77 4.05 -2.39
N HIS A 63 -14.51 3.70 -2.69
CA HIS A 63 -13.71 4.39 -3.70
C HIS A 63 -12.97 3.47 -4.66
N GLY A 64 -12.96 2.16 -4.38
CA GLY A 64 -12.19 1.19 -5.15
C GLY A 64 -10.70 1.46 -5.05
N VAL A 65 -9.98 1.07 -6.12
CA VAL A 65 -8.53 1.19 -6.18
C VAL A 65 -8.11 2.61 -6.57
N ARG A 66 -7.15 3.16 -5.83
CA ARG A 66 -6.56 4.48 -6.10
C ARG A 66 -5.04 4.40 -6.12
N LEU A 67 -4.47 5.32 -6.89
CA LEU A 67 -3.04 5.54 -6.96
C LEU A 67 -2.70 6.82 -6.18
N ARG A 68 -1.73 6.71 -5.29
CA ARG A 68 -1.17 7.83 -4.53
C ARG A 68 0.32 7.87 -4.74
N GLN A 69 0.90 9.06 -4.62
CA GLN A 69 2.35 9.22 -4.67
C GLN A 69 2.79 10.20 -3.59
N THR A 70 3.99 9.98 -3.07
CA THR A 70 4.63 10.98 -2.22
C THR A 70 5.27 12.08 -3.08
N ASN A 71 5.44 13.26 -2.48
CA ASN A 71 6.13 14.38 -3.11
C ASN A 71 7.67 14.23 -3.19
N ARG A 72 8.27 13.08 -2.81
CA ARG A 72 9.73 12.93 -2.69
C ARG A 72 10.49 13.14 -4.00
N ASN A 73 9.88 12.78 -5.13
CA ASN A 73 10.49 12.86 -6.46
C ASN A 73 10.04 14.09 -7.27
N LEU A 74 9.22 14.98 -6.69
CA LEU A 74 8.88 16.22 -7.35
C LEU A 74 10.11 17.16 -7.33
N PRO A 75 10.42 17.84 -8.45
CA PRO A 75 11.48 18.83 -8.44
C PRO A 75 11.19 19.85 -7.34
N GLU A 76 12.22 20.25 -6.58
CA GLU A 76 12.11 21.34 -5.61
C GLU A 76 11.44 22.51 -6.34
N SER A 77 10.28 22.95 -5.85
CA SER A 77 9.62 24.08 -6.48
C SER A 77 10.55 25.29 -6.44
N ASP A 78 10.51 26.15 -7.46
CA ASP A 78 11.27 27.40 -7.55
C ASP A 78 11.00 28.38 -6.38
N GLN A 79 10.16 28.00 -5.41
CA GLN A 79 9.85 28.74 -4.20
C GLN A 79 10.69 28.34 -2.99
N GLY A 80 12.01 28.44 -3.15
CA GLY A 80 12.95 28.60 -2.04
C GLY A 80 13.43 27.31 -1.38
N VAL A 81 14.75 27.26 -1.19
CA VAL A 81 15.48 26.23 -0.45
C VAL A 81 14.84 26.03 0.94
N GLY A 82 14.24 24.86 1.17
CA GLY A 82 13.89 24.38 2.52
C GLY A 82 12.41 24.25 2.87
N ARG A 83 11.44 24.59 2.01
CA ARG A 83 10.01 24.52 2.39
C ARG A 83 9.43 23.10 2.50
N PHE A 84 10.03 22.12 1.83
CA PHE A 84 9.61 20.70 1.88
C PHE A 84 10.56 19.79 2.65
N LYS A 85 11.54 20.35 3.37
CA LYS A 85 12.49 19.56 4.16
C LYS A 85 11.80 19.00 5.41
N GLY A 86 11.01 17.95 5.22
CA GLY A 86 10.34 17.17 6.28
C GLY A 86 8.83 17.02 6.19
N SER A 87 8.13 17.73 5.29
CA SER A 87 6.67 17.57 5.11
C SER A 87 6.38 16.61 3.95
N ARG A 88 6.03 15.37 4.29
CA ARG A 88 5.61 14.34 3.33
C ARG A 88 4.11 14.48 3.11
N THR A 89 3.71 14.93 1.92
CA THR A 89 2.30 14.92 1.51
C THR A 89 2.05 13.68 0.64
N ILE A 90 0.89 13.06 0.86
CA ILE A 90 0.35 12.02 0.00
C ILE A 90 -0.70 12.69 -0.88
N GLU A 91 -0.49 12.67 -2.19
CA GLU A 91 -1.38 13.34 -3.15
C GLU A 91 -2.09 12.31 -4.03
N ASP A 92 -3.33 12.62 -4.43
CA ASP A 92 -4.02 11.84 -5.46
C ASP A 92 -3.19 11.93 -6.74
N HIS A 93 -2.90 10.78 -7.34
CA HIS A 93 -2.16 10.72 -8.59
C HIS A 93 -2.98 9.95 -9.62
N THR A 94 -3.28 10.60 -10.74
CA THR A 94 -4.01 9.97 -11.83
C THR A 94 -3.03 9.66 -12.95
N ASP A 95 -2.53 8.42 -12.96
CA ASP A 95 -1.75 7.85 -14.06
C ASP A 95 -2.23 6.42 -14.29
N ASP A 96 -3.07 6.24 -15.32
CA ASP A 96 -3.67 4.95 -15.66
C ASP A 96 -2.61 3.92 -16.08
N ALA A 97 -1.53 4.34 -16.75
CA ALA A 97 -0.47 3.43 -17.18
C ALA A 97 0.30 2.89 -15.97
N LEU A 98 0.60 3.78 -15.01
CA LEU A 98 1.24 3.41 -13.75
C LEU A 98 0.30 2.53 -12.90
N LEU A 99 -0.99 2.87 -12.81
CA LEU A 99 -1.99 2.07 -12.12
C LEU A 99 -2.03 0.64 -12.69
N GLN A 100 -2.20 0.49 -14.02
CA GLN A 100 -2.23 -0.84 -14.66
C GLN A 100 -0.93 -1.62 -14.46
N HIS A 101 0.21 -0.93 -14.48
CA HIS A 101 1.50 -1.55 -14.20
C HIS A 101 1.60 -2.06 -12.76
N LEU A 102 1.12 -1.30 -11.77
CA LEU A 102 1.09 -1.75 -10.37
C LEU A 102 0.09 -2.88 -10.15
N LEU A 103 -1.09 -2.86 -10.78
CA LEU A 103 -2.05 -3.96 -10.72
C LEU A 103 -1.46 -5.24 -11.31
N LYS A 104 -0.72 -5.14 -12.42
CA LYS A 104 0.02 -6.28 -12.98
C LYS A 104 1.08 -6.80 -12.02
N ARG A 105 1.77 -5.92 -11.27
CA ARG A 105 2.71 -6.34 -10.21
C ARG A 105 2.00 -7.08 -9.09
N MET A 106 0.85 -6.58 -8.63
CA MET A 106 0.01 -7.26 -7.64
C MET A 106 -0.42 -8.65 -8.12
N CYS A 107 -0.84 -8.77 -9.38
CA CYS A 107 -1.22 -10.04 -9.99
C CYS A 107 -0.08 -11.07 -9.93
N ASN A 108 1.12 -10.63 -10.26
CA ASN A 108 2.33 -11.46 -10.26
C ASN A 108 3.02 -11.57 -8.88
N SER A 109 2.34 -11.20 -7.79
CA SER A 109 2.87 -11.32 -6.42
C SER A 109 2.34 -12.58 -5.73
N GLU A 110 3.12 -13.12 -4.81
CA GLU A 110 2.71 -14.16 -3.87
C GLU A 110 2.35 -13.50 -2.55
N PHE A 111 1.14 -13.80 -2.06
CA PHE A 111 0.66 -13.32 -0.78
C PHE A 111 0.57 -14.49 0.21
N PRO A 112 0.63 -14.22 1.53
CA PRO A 112 0.30 -15.23 2.52
C PRO A 112 -1.09 -15.80 2.25
N ALA A 113 -1.25 -17.12 2.34
CA ALA A 113 -2.46 -17.83 1.90
C ALA A 113 -3.76 -17.28 2.52
N GLU A 114 -3.72 -16.85 3.79
CA GLU A 114 -4.85 -16.24 4.49
C GLU A 114 -5.34 -14.93 3.84
N TRP A 115 -4.43 -14.18 3.22
CA TRP A 115 -4.68 -12.84 2.70
C TRP A 115 -4.74 -12.78 1.18
N GLU A 116 -4.43 -13.88 0.49
CA GLU A 116 -4.40 -13.90 -0.97
C GLU A 116 -5.76 -13.57 -1.59
N GLU A 117 -6.83 -14.25 -1.20
CA GLU A 117 -8.17 -13.99 -1.73
C GLU A 117 -8.68 -12.58 -1.36
N PRO A 118 -8.56 -12.13 -0.09
CA PRO A 118 -8.95 -10.77 0.28
C PRO A 118 -8.26 -9.67 -0.52
N ILE A 119 -6.98 -9.85 -0.86
CA ILE A 119 -6.22 -8.89 -1.66
C ILE A 119 -6.64 -8.97 -3.14
N ARG A 120 -6.62 -10.18 -3.71
CA ARG A 120 -6.87 -10.36 -5.15
C ARG A 120 -8.29 -9.94 -5.54
N SER A 121 -9.30 -10.26 -4.72
CA SER A 121 -10.69 -9.91 -5.02
C SER A 121 -11.00 -8.41 -4.97
N ARG A 122 -10.06 -7.56 -4.55
CA ARG A 122 -10.22 -6.09 -4.49
C ARG A 122 -9.32 -5.33 -5.44
N PHE A 123 -8.12 -5.84 -5.70
CA PHE A 123 -7.20 -5.22 -6.64
C PHE A 123 -7.27 -5.82 -8.05
N LEU A 124 -7.79 -7.04 -8.21
CA LEU A 124 -7.78 -7.77 -9.50
C LEU A 124 -9.17 -8.27 -9.91
N GLY A 125 -10.19 -7.98 -9.11
CA GLY A 125 -11.60 -8.33 -9.34
C GLY A 125 -12.36 -7.31 -10.17
#